data_AF-A0A5D6XYW6-F1
#
_entry.id   AF-A0A5D6XYW6-F1
#
_cell.length_a   1.000
_cell.length_b   1.000
_cell.length_c   1.000
_cell.angle_alpha   90.00
_cell.angle_beta   90.00
_cell.angle_gamma   90.00
#
_symmetry.space_group_name_H-M   'P 1'
#
loop_
_entity.id
_entity.type
_entity.pdbx_description
1 polymer ?
#
loop_
_entity_poly.entity_id
_entity_poly.type
_entity_poly.pdbx_seq_one_letter_code
_entity_poly.pdbx_strand_id
1 'polypeptide(L)'
;MVWNRIKFPNMAVTFMGKNARTRLRENQYVFRVEPNYTKHDIKEYLTKVYGLPVIKVNTMNYEGKFKRAFRGKHVYKEKDFKKAIVTVKE
;
A
#
# COMPACT_ATOMS: atom_id res chain seq x y z
N MET A 1 -17.88 6.27 11.14
CA MET A 1 -17.01 5.07 11.13
C MET A 1 -17.70 4.03 10.26
N VAL A 2 -17.36 3.97 8.96
CA VAL A 2 -18.23 3.37 7.92
C VAL A 2 -17.50 2.29 7.12
N TRP A 3 -17.13 1.16 7.75
CA TRP A 3 -16.66 -0.03 7.01
C TRP A 3 -17.16 -1.37 7.57
N ASN A 4 -18.16 -1.36 8.47
CA ASN A 4 -18.71 -2.58 9.08
C ASN A 4 -19.71 -3.36 8.19
N ARG A 5 -19.75 -3.12 6.86
CA ARG A 5 -20.71 -3.76 5.93
C ARG A 5 -20.15 -4.15 4.55
N ILE A 6 -18.85 -4.20 4.36
CA ILE A 6 -18.29 -4.67 3.08
C ILE A 6 -17.95 -6.16 3.21
N LYS A 7 -18.86 -7.00 2.69
CA LYS A 7 -18.71 -8.46 2.66
C LYS A 7 -17.61 -8.91 1.69
N PHE A 8 -17.33 -8.11 0.66
CA PHE A 8 -16.38 -8.42 -0.41
C PHE A 8 -15.52 -7.19 -0.75
N PRO A 9 -14.41 -6.95 -0.04
CA PRO A 9 -13.52 -5.83 -0.35
C PRO A 9 -12.69 -6.12 -1.61
N ASN A 10 -12.68 -5.18 -2.57
CA ASN A 10 -11.82 -5.23 -3.77
C ASN A 10 -10.65 -4.26 -3.64
N MET A 11 -9.77 -4.50 -2.67
CA MET A 11 -8.60 -3.66 -2.41
C MET A 11 -7.35 -4.28 -3.03
N ALA A 12 -6.80 -3.62 -4.06
CA ALA A 12 -5.51 -4.00 -4.62
C ALA A 12 -4.39 -3.63 -3.64
N VAL A 13 -3.82 -4.65 -2.98
CA VAL A 13 -2.67 -4.52 -2.09
C VAL A 13 -1.53 -5.39 -2.62
N THR A 14 -0.37 -4.78 -2.83
CA THR A 14 0.84 -5.50 -3.27
C THR A 14 1.89 -5.40 -2.18
N PHE A 15 2.41 -6.55 -1.71
CA PHE A 15 3.56 -6.57 -0.82
C PHE A 15 4.83 -6.17 -1.57
N MET A 16 5.54 -5.16 -1.09
CA MET A 16 6.74 -4.64 -1.75
C MET A 16 8.04 -5.23 -1.19
N GLY A 17 8.00 -5.95 -0.07
CA GLY A 17 9.20 -6.41 0.62
C GLY A 17 10.04 -5.29 1.24
N LYS A 18 11.22 -5.66 1.75
CA LYS A 18 12.20 -4.72 2.30
C LYS A 18 13.22 -4.41 1.22
N ASN A 19 13.35 -3.14 0.85
CA ASN A 19 14.46 -2.68 0.00
C ASN A 19 15.68 -2.42 0.89
N ALA A 20 16.87 -2.86 0.47
CA ALA A 20 18.13 -2.64 1.21
C ALA A 20 18.40 -1.16 1.58
N ARG A 21 17.83 -0.22 0.81
CA ARG A 21 17.94 1.23 1.06
C ARG A 21 16.94 1.79 2.07
N THR A 22 15.94 1.00 2.48
CA THR A 22 14.92 1.45 3.45
C THR A 22 15.29 0.90 4.82
N ARG A 23 15.69 1.78 5.74
CA ARG A 23 15.94 1.43 7.16
C ARG A 23 14.59 1.16 7.85
N LEU A 24 14.07 -0.06 7.68
CA LEU A 24 12.87 -0.53 8.34
C LEU A 24 13.25 -1.42 9.52
N ARG A 25 12.44 -1.37 10.57
CA ARG A 25 12.53 -2.34 11.67
C ARG A 25 12.09 -3.72 11.20
N GLU A 26 12.43 -4.75 11.96
CA GLU A 26 12.13 -6.13 11.59
C GLU A 26 10.62 -6.39 11.45
N ASN A 27 9.85 -5.84 12.38
CA ASN A 27 8.38 -5.90 12.43
C ASN A 27 7.67 -4.88 11.51
N GLN A 28 8.37 -4.28 10.55
CA GLN A 28 7.81 -3.33 9.60
C GLN A 28 7.78 -3.90 8.19
N TYR A 29 6.60 -3.77 7.57
CA TYR A 29 6.31 -4.28 6.24
C TYR A 29 5.81 -3.15 5.35
N VAL A 30 6.09 -3.26 4.04
CA VAL A 30 5.73 -2.25 3.05
C VAL A 30 4.74 -2.82 2.06
N PHE A 31 3.66 -2.08 1.86
CA PHE A 31 2.63 -2.39 0.90
C PHE A 31 2.44 -1.22 -0.07
N ARG A 32 2.18 -1.54 -1.33
CA ARG A 32 1.63 -0.63 -2.33
C ARG A 32 0.12 -0.78 -2.31
N VAL A 33 -0.59 0.32 -2.10
CA VAL A 33 -2.05 0.39 -2.09
C VAL A 33 -2.52 1.53 -2.99
N GLU A 34 -3.81 1.56 -3.33
CA GLU A 34 -4.37 2.65 -4.11
C GLU A 34 -4.45 3.97 -3.30
N PRO A 35 -4.36 5.14 -3.95
CA PRO A 35 -4.35 6.45 -3.26
C PRO A 35 -5.64 6.82 -2.54
N ASN A 36 -6.77 6.23 -2.92
CA ASN A 36 -8.09 6.47 -2.32
C ASN A 36 -8.24 5.88 -0.91
N TYR A 37 -7.48 4.83 -0.54
CA TYR A 37 -7.63 4.17 0.76
C TYR A 37 -7.04 4.97 1.93
N THR A 38 -7.78 5.11 3.02
CA THR A 38 -7.29 5.78 4.24
C THR A 38 -6.44 4.84 5.10
N LYS A 39 -5.73 5.39 6.10
CA LYS A 39 -4.95 4.60 7.06
C LYS A 39 -5.81 3.60 7.83
N HIS A 40 -7.06 3.96 8.12
CA HIS A 40 -8.01 3.12 8.83
C HIS A 40 -8.43 1.94 7.95
N ASP A 41 -8.75 2.19 6.68
CA ASP A 41 -9.15 1.15 5.73
C ASP A 41 -8.02 0.13 5.54
N ILE A 42 -6.77 0.59 5.39
CA ILE A 42 -5.60 -0.28 5.25
C ILE A 42 -5.41 -1.14 6.51
N LYS A 43 -5.54 -0.54 7.70
CA LYS A 43 -5.42 -1.28 8.97
C LYS A 43 -6.49 -2.35 9.09
N GLU A 44 -7.74 -1.98 8.84
CA GLU A 44 -8.88 -2.88 8.95
C GLU A 44 -8.82 -4.01 7.92
N TYR A 45 -8.46 -3.71 6.67
CA TYR A 45 -8.28 -4.70 5.62
C TYR A 45 -7.20 -5.72 5.97
N LEU A 46 -6.01 -5.26 6.40
CA LEU A 46 -4.91 -6.15 6.77
C LEU A 46 -5.24 -7.00 8.01
N THR A 47 -5.95 -6.45 8.98
CA THR A 47 -6.35 -7.19 10.18
C THR A 47 -7.49 -8.18 9.89
N LYS A 48 -8.52 -7.78 9.14
CA LYS A 48 -9.71 -8.64 8.90
C LYS A 48 -9.50 -9.67 7.80
N VAL A 49 -8.85 -9.30 6.70
CA VAL A 49 -8.67 -10.18 5.53
C VAL A 49 -7.45 -11.08 5.71
N TYR A 50 -6.35 -10.54 6.22
CA TYR A 50 -5.11 -11.30 6.41
C TYR A 50 -4.84 -11.73 7.85
N GLY A 51 -5.67 -11.34 8.83
CA GLY A 51 -5.50 -11.75 10.23
C GLY A 51 -4.27 -11.14 10.93
N LEU A 52 -3.68 -10.07 10.38
CA LEU A 52 -2.42 -9.52 10.90
C LEU A 52 -2.64 -8.61 12.13
N PRO A 53 -1.81 -8.72 13.19
CA PRO A 53 -1.88 -7.87 14.38
C PRO A 53 -1.25 -6.48 14.11
N VAL A 54 -1.95 -5.66 13.33
CA VAL A 54 -1.46 -4.33 12.92
C VAL A 54 -1.56 -3.33 14.08
N ILE A 55 -0.41 -2.80 14.51
CA ILE A 55 -0.33 -1.75 15.53
C ILE A 55 -0.55 -0.39 14.87
N LYS A 56 0.28 -0.07 13.88
CA LYS A 56 0.42 1.27 13.31
C LYS A 56 0.56 1.21 11.80
N VAL A 57 -0.04 2.18 11.13
CA VAL A 57 0.08 2.38 9.68
C VAL A 57 0.56 3.79 9.38
N ASN A 58 1.64 3.89 8.64
CA ASN A 58 2.20 5.13 8.10
C ASN A 58 2.04 5.10 6.58
N THR A 59 1.49 6.16 6.00
CA THR A 59 1.22 6.23 4.54
C THR A 59 1.93 7.41 3.92
N MET A 60 2.34 7.24 2.66
CA MET A 60 2.94 8.29 1.83
C MET A 60 2.35 8.18 0.42
N ASN A 61 1.96 9.30 -0.18
CA ASN A 61 1.47 9.34 -1.56
C ASN A 61 2.67 9.42 -2.51
N TYR A 62 2.65 8.61 -3.57
CA TYR A 62 3.65 8.60 -4.62
C TYR A 62 2.98 8.84 -5.97
N GLU A 63 3.47 9.84 -6.68
CA GLU A 63 3.13 10.04 -8.09
C GLU A 63 3.84 8.99 -8.94
N GLY A 64 3.08 8.40 -9.87
CA GLY A 64 3.61 7.50 -10.87
C GLY A 64 4.54 8.24 -11.82
N LYS A 65 5.62 7.56 -12.23
CA LYS A 65 6.63 8.16 -13.09
C LYS A 65 6.14 8.25 -14.52
N PHE A 66 6.46 9.36 -15.18
CA PHE A 66 6.31 9.44 -16.64
C PHE A 66 7.39 8.59 -17.29
N LYS A 67 6.96 7.66 -18.16
CA LYS A 67 7.82 6.78 -18.94
C LYS A 67 7.54 6.98 -20.42
N ARG A 68 8.58 6.79 -21.23
CA ARG A 68 8.47 6.78 -22.69
C ARG A 68 8.30 5.35 -23.17
N ALA A 69 7.37 5.13 -24.10
CA ALA A 69 7.24 3.84 -24.77
C ALA A 69 8.53 3.51 -25.52
N PHE A 70 8.83 2.21 -25.67
CA PHE A 70 10.08 1.69 -26.22
C PHE A 70 10.44 2.27 -27.60
N ARG A 71 9.45 2.65 -28.41
CA ARG A 71 9.65 3.27 -29.74
C ARG A 71 9.48 4.79 -29.75
N GLY A 72 9.47 5.44 -28.58
CA GLY A 72 9.39 6.90 -28.42
C GLY A 72 8.04 7.54 -28.79
N LYS A 73 7.11 6.78 -29.38
CA LYS A 73 5.87 7.32 -29.95
C LYS A 73 4.93 7.92 -28.91
N HIS A 74 4.88 7.38 -27.69
CA HIS A 74 3.97 7.85 -26.63
C HIS A 74 4.68 7.98 -25.28
N VAL A 75 4.28 8.99 -24.52
CA VAL A 75 4.59 9.13 -23.09
C VAL A 75 3.38 8.64 -22.31
N TYR A 76 3.60 7.80 -21.31
CA TYR A 76 2.56 7.37 -20.39
C TYR A 76 3.00 7.59 -18.94
N LYS A 77 2.04 7.83 -18.05
CA LYS A 77 2.28 7.91 -16.61
C LYS A 77 1.99 6.55 -16.00
N GLU A 78 2.89 6.06 -15.15
CA GLU A 78 2.56 4.93 -14.28
C GLU A 78 1.42 5.29 -13.34
N LYS A 79 0.69 4.28 -12.85
CA LYS A 79 -0.40 4.51 -11.88
C LYS A 79 0.16 5.04 -10.56
N ASP A 80 -0.39 6.18 -10.13
CA ASP A 80 -0.16 6.75 -8.80
C ASP A 80 -0.51 5.73 -7.72
N PHE A 81 0.25 5.73 -6.64
CA PHE A 81 0.04 4.76 -5.56
C PHE A 81 0.34 5.37 -4.21
N LYS A 82 -0.18 4.73 -3.17
CA LYS A 82 0.14 5.06 -1.79
C LYS A 82 1.00 3.94 -1.23
N LYS A 83 2.14 4.31 -0.66
CA LYS A 83 3.00 3.39 0.09
C LYS A 83 2.52 3.35 1.52
N ALA A 84 2.17 2.17 2.00
CA ALA A 84 1.80 1.91 3.38
C ALA A 84 2.94 1.15 4.07
N ILE A 85 3.53 1.77 5.09
CA ILE A 85 4.47 1.13 6.02
C ILE A 85 3.64 0.71 7.23
N VAL A 86 3.60 -0.59 7.47
CA VAL A 86 2.75 -1.22 8.47
C VAL A 86 3.64 -1.83 9.54
N THR A 87 3.42 -1.45 10.79
CA THR A 87 4.06 -2.06 11.96
C THR A 87 3.11 -3.10 12.53
N VAL A 88 3.58 -4.33 12.63
CA VAL A 88 2.86 -5.42 13.30
C VAL A 88 3.40 -5.63 14.72
N LYS A 89 2.56 -6.18 15.58
CA LYS A 89 3.01 -6.77 16.84
C LYS A 89 3.75 -8.06 16.51
N GLU A 90 4.93 -8.25 17.11
CA GLU A 90 5.58 -9.57 17.13
C GLU A 90 4.61 -10.64 17.64
#